data_AF-B2KC60-F1
#
_entry.id   AF-B2KC60-F1
#
_cell.length_a   1.000
_cell.length_b   1.000
_cell.length_c   1.000
_cell.angle_alpha   90.00
_cell.angle_beta   90.00
_cell.angle_gamma   90.00
#
_symmetry.space_group_name_H-M   'P 1'
#
loop_
_entity.id
_entity.type
_entity.pdbx_description
1 polymer ?
#
loop_
_entity_poly.entity_id
_entity_poly.type
_entity_poly.pdbx_seq_one_letter_code
_entity_poly.pdbx_strand_id
1 'polypeptide(L)'
;MKKIAILSVLALGSALVIACGGNKKTEAEEMPQQVVEVEEIKVQEVVVDPNKAAAEQKYIEGLRLFNAADYKGALKVWEEGEKLDPTNYDIKRGIDAAKSYLEQATAKYK
;
A
#
# COMPACT_ATOMS: atom_id res chain seq x y z
N MET A 1 -30.86 -17.85 -24.38
CA MET A 1 -29.75 -17.22 -25.11
C MET A 1 -29.65 -15.78 -24.64
N LYS A 2 -28.66 -15.47 -23.79
CA LYS A 2 -28.48 -14.17 -23.14
C LYS A 2 -27.85 -13.21 -24.14
N LYS A 3 -28.57 -12.15 -24.52
CA LYS A 3 -28.06 -11.06 -25.35
C LYS A 3 -27.13 -10.20 -24.50
N ILE A 4 -25.83 -10.27 -24.75
CA ILE A 4 -24.82 -9.42 -24.10
C ILE A 4 -24.80 -8.10 -24.87
N ALA A 5 -25.29 -7.04 -24.25
CA ALA A 5 -25.24 -5.69 -24.80
C ALA A 5 -23.83 -5.13 -24.60
N ILE A 6 -23.09 -4.94 -25.70
CA ILE A 6 -21.82 -4.23 -25.71
C ILE A 6 -22.15 -2.74 -25.73
N LEU A 7 -22.09 -2.09 -24.56
CA LEU A 7 -22.16 -0.64 -24.42
C LEU A 7 -20.83 -0.05 -24.91
N SER A 8 -20.86 0.61 -26.06
CA SER A 8 -19.77 1.43 -26.59
C SER A 8 -19.55 2.65 -25.70
N VAL A 9 -18.41 2.72 -25.02
CA VAL A 9 -17.96 3.96 -24.38
C VAL A 9 -17.04 4.68 -25.35
N LEU A 10 -17.59 5.73 -25.98
CA LEU A 10 -16.85 6.76 -26.70
C LEU A 10 -15.95 7.52 -25.70
N ALA A 11 -14.67 7.17 -25.63
CA ALA A 11 -13.67 8.02 -24.99
C ALA A 11 -13.24 9.09 -25.99
N LEU A 12 -13.91 10.25 -25.94
CA LEU A 12 -13.41 11.48 -26.56
C LEU A 12 -12.10 11.87 -25.86
N GLY A 13 -11.05 11.99 -26.66
CA GLY A 13 -9.72 12.36 -26.21
C GLY A 13 -9.69 13.74 -25.56
N SER A 14 -8.83 13.86 -24.55
CA SER A 14 -8.27 15.13 -24.07
C SER A 14 -6.90 14.82 -23.49
N ALA A 15 -5.93 14.62 -24.38
CA ALA A 15 -4.53 14.61 -24.01
C ALA A 15 -4.09 16.07 -23.79
N LEU A 16 -3.99 16.50 -22.53
CA LEU A 16 -3.25 17.70 -22.18
C LEU A 16 -1.83 17.27 -21.78
N VAL A 17 -0.93 17.32 -22.77
CA VAL A 17 0.51 17.21 -22.56
C VAL A 17 0.97 18.57 -22.03
N ILE A 18 1.30 18.68 -20.75
CA ILE A 18 2.08 19.81 -20.24
C ILE A 18 3.55 19.43 -20.35
N ALA A 19 4.19 20.01 -21.35
CA ALA A 19 5.63 19.97 -21.56
C ALA A 19 6.33 20.92 -20.56
N CYS A 20 7.28 20.41 -19.80
CA CYS A 20 8.38 21.19 -19.22
C CYS A 20 9.69 20.47 -19.55
N GLY A 21 10.42 21.00 -20.52
CA GLY A 21 11.73 20.52 -20.95
C GLY A 21 12.87 21.07 -20.10
N GLY A 22 13.97 20.32 -20.04
CA GLY A 22 15.23 20.72 -19.41
C GLY A 22 16.32 19.65 -19.51
N ASN A 23 16.86 19.43 -20.72
CA ASN A 23 18.08 18.63 -21.00
C ASN A 23 19.35 19.33 -20.47
N LYS A 24 20.36 18.58 -19.97
CA LYS A 24 21.76 18.35 -20.49
C LYS A 24 22.41 17.19 -19.67
N LYS A 25 22.65 15.98 -20.22
CA LYS A 25 23.95 15.38 -20.70
C LYS A 25 25.08 15.38 -19.63
N THR A 26 25.84 14.32 -19.33
CA THR A 26 26.41 13.24 -20.19
C THR A 26 27.03 12.11 -19.32
N GLU A 27 27.06 10.88 -19.89
CA GLU A 27 28.05 9.77 -19.72
C GLU A 27 28.29 9.14 -18.33
N ALA A 28 28.59 7.85 -18.17
CA ALA A 28 28.48 6.61 -18.96
C ALA A 28 29.14 5.58 -18.03
N GLU A 29 28.41 4.57 -17.56
CA GLU A 29 29.00 3.25 -17.30
C GLU A 29 27.96 2.21 -17.71
N GLU A 30 28.29 1.56 -18.82
CA GLU A 30 27.55 0.48 -19.43
C GLU A 30 27.63 -0.75 -18.52
N MET A 31 26.48 -1.31 -18.17
CA MET A 31 26.40 -2.68 -17.66
C MET A 31 25.48 -3.49 -18.59
N PRO A 32 25.90 -4.71 -18.96
CA PRO A 32 25.64 -5.31 -20.27
C PRO A 32 24.17 -5.65 -20.52
N GLN A 33 23.79 -5.46 -21.79
CA GLN A 33 22.55 -5.95 -22.38
C GLN A 33 22.52 -7.47 -22.35
N GLN A 34 21.62 -8.05 -21.54
CA GLN A 34 21.07 -9.37 -21.81
C GLN A 34 19.65 -9.19 -22.33
N VAL A 35 19.53 -9.35 -23.64
CA VAL A 35 18.28 -9.56 -24.38
C VAL A 35 17.62 -10.81 -23.81
N VAL A 36 16.65 -10.63 -22.91
CA VAL A 36 15.69 -11.67 -22.54
C VAL A 36 14.48 -11.51 -23.46
N GLU A 37 14.22 -12.56 -24.23
CA GLU A 37 12.99 -12.74 -25.00
C GLU A 37 11.81 -12.48 -24.06
N VAL A 38 11.04 -11.43 -24.34
CA VAL A 38 9.81 -11.11 -23.61
C VAL A 38 8.75 -12.12 -24.01
N GLU A 39 8.77 -13.27 -23.36
CA GLU A 39 7.61 -14.14 -23.26
C GLU A 39 6.46 -13.33 -22.65
N GLU A 40 5.28 -13.42 -23.26
CA GLU A 40 4.09 -12.66 -22.90
C GLU A 40 3.80 -12.74 -21.40
N ILE A 41 4.13 -11.68 -20.67
CA ILE A 41 3.71 -11.53 -19.28
C ILE A 41 2.19 -11.38 -19.31
N LYS A 42 1.49 -12.46 -18.99
CA LYS A 42 0.06 -12.48 -18.75
C LYS A 42 -0.21 -11.56 -17.56
N VAL A 43 -0.53 -10.30 -17.85
CA VAL A 43 -0.92 -9.30 -16.85
C VAL A 43 -2.17 -9.82 -16.16
N GLN A 44 -1.96 -10.48 -15.03
CA GLN A 44 -3.03 -10.83 -14.10
C GLN A 44 -3.47 -9.50 -13.49
N GLU A 45 -4.74 -9.15 -13.73
CA GLU A 45 -5.42 -8.00 -13.16
C GLU A 45 -5.02 -7.83 -11.69
N VAL A 46 -4.34 -6.72 -11.36
CA VAL A 46 -4.07 -6.37 -9.97
C VAL A 46 -5.41 -6.03 -9.35
N VAL A 47 -6.10 -7.04 -8.83
CA VAL A 47 -7.31 -6.87 -8.04
C VAL A 47 -6.87 -6.14 -6.77
N VAL A 48 -6.96 -4.81 -6.80
CA VAL A 48 -6.70 -3.98 -5.64
C VAL A 48 -7.83 -4.27 -4.66
N ASP A 49 -7.59 -5.20 -3.74
CA ASP A 49 -8.53 -5.45 -2.65
C ASP A 49 -8.61 -4.18 -1.79
N PRO A 50 -9.75 -3.47 -1.79
CA PRO A 50 -9.89 -2.21 -1.06
C PRO A 50 -9.72 -2.41 0.45
N ASN A 51 -9.99 -3.61 0.98
CA ASN A 51 -9.76 -3.91 2.39
C ASN A 51 -8.28 -3.96 2.71
N LYS A 52 -7.45 -4.49 1.80
CA LYS A 52 -5.99 -4.53 1.96
C LYS A 52 -5.39 -3.12 1.92
N ALA A 53 -5.84 -2.29 0.99
CA ALA A 53 -5.42 -0.90 0.91
C ALA A 53 -5.86 -0.09 2.15
N ALA A 54 -7.09 -0.29 2.63
CA ALA A 54 -7.58 0.34 3.84
C ALA A 54 -6.85 -0.14 5.11
N ALA A 55 -6.51 -1.43 5.18
CA ALA A 55 -5.68 -1.98 6.25
C ALA A 55 -4.28 -1.35 6.27
N GLU A 56 -3.67 -1.16 5.10
CA GLU A 56 -2.37 -0.47 4.98
C GLU A 56 -2.43 0.97 5.52
N GLN A 57 -3.50 1.71 5.20
CA GLN A 57 -3.71 3.05 5.78
C GLN A 57 -3.81 3.01 7.30
N LYS A 58 -4.52 2.02 7.85
CA LYS A 58 -4.60 1.81 9.31
C LYS A 58 -3.25 1.45 9.90
N TYR A 59 -2.43 0.66 9.21
CA TYR A 59 -1.07 0.37 9.64
C TYR A 59 -0.23 1.64 9.80
N ILE A 60 -0.23 2.51 8.78
CA ILE A 60 0.50 3.79 8.78
C ILE A 60 -0.02 4.74 9.87
N GLU A 61 -1.34 4.85 10.03
CA GLU A 61 -1.95 5.68 11.08
C GLU A 61 -1.53 5.19 12.48
N GLY A 62 -1.58 3.88 12.72
CA GLY A 62 -1.15 3.29 13.99
C GLY A 62 0.34 3.49 14.25
N LEU A 63 1.21 3.39 13.24
CA LEU A 63 2.64 3.72 13.37
C LEU A 63 2.86 5.16 13.82
N ARG A 64 2.11 6.12 13.25
CA ARG A 64 2.20 7.52 13.63
C ARG A 64 1.84 7.74 15.11
N LEU A 65 0.78 7.09 15.59
CA LEU A 65 0.35 7.15 16.99
C LEU A 65 1.37 6.47 17.92
N PHE A 66 1.88 5.31 17.51
CA PHE A 66 2.89 4.56 18.25
C PHE A 66 4.18 5.36 18.44
N ASN A 67 4.65 6.02 17.38
CA ASN A 67 5.82 6.90 17.42
C ASN A 67 5.59 8.15 18.28
N ALA A 68 4.35 8.58 18.44
CA ALA A 68 3.96 9.64 19.37
C ALA A 68 3.77 9.14 20.81
N ALA A 69 4.14 7.88 21.11
CA ALA A 69 3.92 7.18 22.37
C ALA A 69 2.45 7.04 22.79
N ASP A 70 1.50 7.30 21.89
CA ASP A 70 0.08 7.00 22.10
C ASP A 70 -0.19 5.52 21.78
N TYR A 71 0.30 4.64 22.64
CA TYR A 71 0.18 3.19 22.46
C TYR A 71 -1.29 2.72 22.50
N LYS A 72 -2.15 3.41 23.25
CA LYS A 72 -3.58 3.09 23.31
C LYS A 72 -4.29 3.47 22.02
N GLY A 73 -3.99 4.65 21.47
CA GLY A 73 -4.49 5.07 20.17
C GLY A 73 -4.00 4.16 19.05
N ALA A 74 -2.70 3.85 19.02
CA ALA A 74 -2.11 2.94 18.05
C ALA A 74 -2.77 1.56 18.07
N LEU A 75 -2.96 0.98 19.26
CA LEU A 75 -3.64 -0.31 19.43
C LEU A 75 -5.04 -0.29 18.83
N LYS A 76 -5.84 0.73 19.15
CA LYS A 76 -7.21 0.85 18.63
C LYS A 76 -7.23 0.91 17.10
N VAL A 77 -6.36 1.71 16.50
CA VAL A 77 -6.28 1.85 15.03
C VAL A 77 -5.84 0.54 14.38
N TRP A 78 -4.86 -0.16 14.94
CA TRP A 78 -4.42 -1.44 14.41
C TRP A 78 -5.48 -2.55 14.57
N GLU A 79 -6.26 -2.56 15.65
CA GLU A 79 -7.42 -3.46 15.79
C GLU A 79 -8.53 -3.18 14.76
N GLU A 80 -8.71 -1.92 14.35
CA GLU A 80 -9.58 -1.58 13.22
C GLU A 80 -9.01 -2.11 11.89
N GLY A 81 -7.69 -1.98 11.69
CA GLY A 81 -7.00 -2.51 10.52
C GLY A 81 -7.03 -4.04 10.42
N GLU A 82 -6.92 -4.76 11.55
CA GLU A 82 -6.99 -6.23 11.59
C GLU A 82 -8.36 -6.75 11.14
N LYS A 83 -9.43 -6.01 11.41
CA LYS A 83 -10.78 -6.37 10.92
C LYS A 83 -10.90 -6.25 9.39
N LEU A 84 -10.10 -5.39 8.78
CA LEU A 84 -10.07 -5.19 7.33
C LEU A 84 -9.19 -6.25 6.65
N ASP A 85 -7.97 -6.47 7.15
CA ASP A 85 -7.09 -7.52 6.69
C ASP A 85 -6.53 -8.34 7.86
N PRO A 86 -7.21 -9.44 8.24
CA PRO A 86 -6.75 -10.34 9.30
C PRO A 86 -5.45 -11.08 8.96
N THR A 87 -4.97 -11.00 7.72
CA THR A 87 -3.72 -11.64 7.27
C THR A 87 -2.53 -10.69 7.28
N ASN A 88 -2.76 -9.41 7.54
CA ASN A 88 -1.70 -8.41 7.60
C ASN A 88 -0.79 -8.63 8.83
N TYR A 89 0.42 -9.14 8.58
CA TYR A 89 1.40 -9.43 9.63
C TYR A 89 1.96 -8.18 10.32
N ASP A 90 2.00 -7.04 9.62
CA ASP A 90 2.52 -5.78 10.17
C ASP A 90 1.57 -5.19 11.21
N ILE A 91 0.27 -5.25 10.94
CA ILE A 91 -0.78 -4.88 11.90
C ILE A 91 -0.72 -5.75 13.15
N LYS A 92 -0.60 -7.08 13.00
CA LYS A 92 -0.49 -8.01 14.14
C LYS A 92 0.71 -7.71 15.02
N ARG A 93 1.88 -7.50 14.40
CA ARG A 93 3.10 -7.11 15.13
C ARG A 93 2.94 -5.77 15.84
N GLY A 94 2.25 -4.81 15.22
CA GLY A 94 1.90 -3.54 15.84
C GLY A 94 1.05 -3.74 17.10
N ILE A 95 -0.03 -4.52 17.00
CA ILE A 95 -0.93 -4.84 18.12
C ILE A 95 -0.14 -5.45 19.29
N ASP A 96 0.70 -6.44 19.02
CA ASP A 96 1.50 -7.12 20.06
C ASP A 96 2.48 -6.14 20.74
N ALA A 97 3.16 -5.31 19.93
CA ALA A 97 4.06 -4.28 20.46
C ALA A 97 3.31 -3.28 21.35
N ALA A 98 2.20 -2.71 20.87
CA ALA A 98 1.41 -1.74 21.63
C ALA A 98 0.91 -2.33 22.96
N LYS A 99 0.43 -3.59 22.96
CA LYS A 99 0.02 -4.29 24.19
C LYS A 99 1.18 -4.44 25.17
N SER A 100 2.36 -4.85 24.70
CA SER A 100 3.55 -4.99 25.55
C SER A 100 3.97 -3.65 26.19
N TYR A 101 3.96 -2.56 25.45
CA TYR A 101 4.29 -1.23 25.99
C TYR A 101 3.27 -0.77 27.04
N LEU A 102 1.97 -0.99 26.79
CA LEU A 102 0.90 -0.68 27.73
C LEU A 102 1.02 -1.49 29.02
N GLU A 103 1.32 -2.79 28.92
CA GLU A 103 1.53 -3.65 30.09
C GLU A 103 2.71 -3.16 30.93
N GLN A 104 3.87 -2.93 30.31
CA GLN A 104 5.06 -2.40 30.99
C GLN A 104 4.79 -1.05 31.67
N ALA A 105 4.05 -0.16 31.00
CA ALA A 105 3.66 1.12 31.57
C ALA A 105 2.79 0.93 32.83
N THR A 106 1.84 0.01 32.81
CA THR A 106 0.99 -0.26 34.00
C THR A 106 1.72 -0.99 35.12
N ALA A 107 2.70 -1.84 34.80
CA ALA A 107 3.47 -2.59 35.78
C ALA A 107 4.44 -1.69 36.56
N LYS A 108 4.96 -0.62 35.93
CA LYS A 108 5.90 0.32 36.57
C LYS A 108 5.29 1.12 37.73
N TYR A 109 3.97 1.30 37.77
CA TYR A 109 3.28 2.12 38.76
C TYR A 109 2.45 1.30 39.76
N LYS A 110 2.65 -0.03 39.82
CA LYS A 110 2.12 -0.92 40.86
C LYS A 110 3.15 -1.14 41.94
#